data_AF-A0A1B6C207-F1
#
_entry.id   AF-A0A1B6C207-F1
#
_cell.length_a   1.000
_cell.length_b   1.000
_cell.length_c   1.000
_cell.angle_alpha   90.00
_cell.angle_beta   90.00
_cell.angle_gamma   90.00
#
_symmetry.space_group_name_H-M   'P 1'
#
loop_
_entity.id
_entity.type
_entity.pdbx_description
1 polymer ?
#
loop_
_entity_poly.entity_id
_entity_poly.type
_entity_poly.pdbx_seq_one_letter_code
_entity_poly.pdbx_strand_id
1 'polypeptide(L)'
;MKFGSSGWFSDNVHRLVGIPRLRQLRVKKGLCKVPNIIIRANISVGCAPPFTRSTEETRNFKFNWTGIETEKNPIPSPWIHVNAQDAGTVEFIGVTSYNYHGGGYIAYLHRNRRYTNHTLGELIFSNWLDFNTRLIIIELTMYNVNVNAFTVVGFMVENLPGGVFLRLSQVVTFEIKSRWAFWVVIFTLFSL
;
A
#
# COMPACT_ATOMS: atom_id res chain seq x y z
N MET A 1 -10.52 -7.80 -9.58
CA MET A 1 -10.01 -9.19 -9.55
C MET A 1 -11.07 -10.10 -8.93
N LYS A 2 -11.40 -11.23 -9.57
CA LYS A 2 -12.27 -12.26 -8.99
C LYS A 2 -11.39 -13.45 -8.57
N PHE A 3 -11.36 -13.77 -7.28
CA PHE A 3 -10.71 -14.96 -6.74
C PHE A 3 -11.70 -16.12 -6.74
N GLY A 4 -11.28 -17.31 -7.20
CA GLY A 4 -11.99 -18.57 -6.99
C GLY A 4 -11.92 -19.01 -5.53
N SER A 5 -12.81 -19.92 -5.12
CA SER A 5 -12.88 -20.46 -3.74
C SER A 5 -11.59 -21.12 -3.26
N SER A 6 -10.69 -21.49 -4.16
CA SER A 6 -9.42 -22.19 -3.93
C SER A 6 -8.18 -21.28 -3.94
N GLY A 7 -8.34 -19.95 -4.03
CA GLY A 7 -7.22 -19.00 -4.12
C GLY A 7 -6.61 -18.86 -5.51
N TRP A 8 -7.26 -19.43 -6.52
CA TRP A 8 -6.91 -19.29 -7.93
C TRP A 8 -7.56 -18.04 -8.54
N PHE A 9 -6.89 -17.48 -9.54
CA PHE A 9 -7.45 -16.46 -10.40
C PHE A 9 -8.42 -17.09 -11.41
N SER A 10 -9.23 -16.26 -12.07
CA SER A 10 -10.25 -16.72 -13.03
C SER A 10 -9.71 -17.48 -14.24
N ASP A 11 -8.40 -17.38 -14.50
CA ASP A 11 -7.73 -18.14 -15.54
C ASP A 11 -7.40 -19.58 -15.15
N ASN A 12 -7.55 -19.95 -13.86
CA ASN A 12 -7.19 -21.26 -13.30
C ASN A 12 -5.72 -21.66 -13.49
N VAL A 13 -4.84 -20.70 -13.80
CA VAL A 13 -3.40 -20.95 -14.02
C VAL A 13 -2.56 -20.18 -12.99
N HIS A 14 -3.02 -19.00 -12.58
CA HIS A 14 -2.37 -18.23 -11.54
C HIS A 14 -3.02 -18.50 -10.19
N ARG A 15 -2.19 -18.74 -9.18
CA ARG A 15 -2.59 -18.86 -7.78
C ARG A 15 -2.03 -17.70 -6.98
N LEU A 16 -2.83 -17.12 -6.11
CA LEU A 16 -2.38 -16.07 -5.20
C LEU A 16 -1.36 -16.63 -4.19
N VAL A 17 -0.25 -15.92 -4.03
CA VAL A 17 0.82 -16.23 -3.07
C VAL A 17 0.77 -15.21 -1.94
N GLY A 18 0.82 -15.67 -0.69
CA GLY A 18 0.69 -14.79 0.48
C GLY A 18 -0.70 -14.16 0.57
N ILE A 19 -0.73 -12.85 0.85
CA ILE A 19 -1.93 -12.00 0.89
C ILE A 19 -1.66 -10.69 0.15
N PRO A 20 -2.66 -10.09 -0.51
CA PRO A 20 -2.50 -8.78 -1.11
C PRO A 20 -2.37 -7.72 -0.01
N ARG A 21 -1.64 -6.64 -0.30
CA ARG A 21 -1.46 -5.53 0.62
C ARG A 21 -1.74 -4.19 -0.05
N LEU A 22 -2.33 -3.28 0.71
CA LEU A 22 -2.46 -1.86 0.38
C LEU A 22 -1.40 -1.11 1.17
N ARG A 23 -0.59 -0.31 0.49
CA ARG A 23 0.43 0.54 1.13
C ARG A 23 0.19 1.98 0.77
N GLN A 24 0.31 2.87 1.75
CA GLN A 24 0.08 4.29 1.60
C GLN A 24 1.27 5.11 2.10
N LEU A 25 1.63 6.14 1.35
CA LEU A 25 2.43 7.26 1.84
C LEU A 25 1.56 8.51 1.94
N ARG A 26 1.75 9.26 3.03
CA ARG A 26 0.98 10.46 3.36
C ARG A 26 1.88 11.55 3.91
N VAL A 27 1.38 12.79 3.89
CA VAL A 27 2.09 13.96 4.42
C VAL A 27 1.47 14.46 5.73
N LYS A 28 2.28 15.16 6.53
CA LYS A 28 1.85 15.79 7.78
C LYS A 28 0.79 16.86 7.51
N LYS A 29 -0.20 16.94 8.41
CA LYS A 29 -1.22 17.99 8.39
C LYS A 29 -0.61 19.34 8.77
N GLY A 30 -1.12 20.44 8.20
CA GLY A 30 -0.80 21.80 8.62
C GLY A 30 0.55 22.38 8.18
N LEU A 31 1.29 21.70 7.30
CA LEU A 31 2.61 22.19 6.84
C LEU A 31 2.57 23.30 5.79
N CYS A 32 1.40 23.59 5.22
CA CYS A 32 1.26 24.59 4.18
C CYS A 32 0.60 25.87 4.71
N LYS A 33 0.96 27.00 4.10
CA LYS A 33 0.45 28.33 4.47
C LYS A 33 -0.72 28.68 3.57
N VAL A 34 -1.93 28.68 4.12
CA VAL A 34 -3.13 29.15 3.42
C VAL A 34 -3.16 30.69 3.47
N PRO A 35 -3.32 31.39 2.34
CA PRO A 35 -3.42 32.84 2.32
C PRO A 35 -4.55 33.37 3.21
N ASN A 36 -4.28 34.46 3.95
CA ASN A 36 -5.25 35.05 4.89
C ASN A 36 -6.57 35.46 4.24
N ILE A 37 -6.58 35.80 2.94
CA ILE A 37 -7.81 36.15 2.22
C ILE A 37 -8.80 34.99 2.17
N ILE A 38 -8.32 33.76 2.02
CA ILE A 38 -9.15 32.54 2.00
C ILE A 38 -9.70 32.26 3.40
N ILE A 39 -8.84 32.40 4.41
CA ILE A 39 -9.23 32.21 5.81
C ILE A 39 -10.31 33.23 6.21
N ARG A 40 -10.13 34.51 5.84
CA ARG A 40 -11.10 35.59 6.11
C ARG A 40 -12.43 35.41 5.38
N ALA A 41 -12.42 34.76 4.22
CA ALA A 41 -13.62 34.43 3.48
C ALA A 41 -14.39 33.23 4.07
N ASN A 42 -13.94 32.65 5.20
CA ASN A 42 -14.50 31.45 5.82
C ASN A 42 -14.59 30.25 4.85
N ILE A 43 -13.65 30.16 3.90
CA ILE A 43 -13.57 29.04 2.97
C ILE A 43 -12.68 27.97 3.59
N SER A 44 -13.26 26.80 3.87
CA SER A 44 -12.52 25.63 4.38
C SER A 44 -11.70 25.00 3.25
N VAL A 45 -10.45 25.45 3.09
CA VAL A 45 -9.52 24.86 2.12
C VAL A 45 -8.61 23.85 2.82
N GLY A 46 -8.79 22.58 2.45
CA GLY A 46 -7.83 21.53 2.76
C GLY A 46 -6.49 21.85 2.09
N CYS A 47 -5.41 21.79 2.85
CA CYS A 47 -4.10 22.11 2.34
C CYS A 47 -3.07 21.06 2.80
N ALA A 48 -2.34 20.51 1.83
CA ALA A 48 -1.38 19.44 2.05
C ALA A 48 -0.21 19.62 1.08
N PRO A 49 1.04 19.60 1.59
CA PRO A 49 2.22 19.90 0.79
C PRO A 49 2.51 18.80 -0.27
N PRO A 50 3.42 19.07 -1.22
CA PRO A 50 4.08 18.04 -2.01
C PRO A 50 4.75 16.99 -1.10
N PHE A 51 4.83 15.75 -1.58
CA PHE A 51 5.51 14.68 -0.85
C PHE A 51 7.03 14.87 -0.91
N THR A 52 7.68 14.92 0.24
CA THR A 52 9.13 14.99 0.43
C THR A 52 9.49 14.29 1.75
N ARG A 53 10.75 13.90 1.95
CA ARG A 53 11.21 13.32 3.23
C ARG A 53 10.91 14.21 4.46
N SER A 54 10.89 15.53 4.30
CA SER A 54 10.58 16.47 5.39
C SER A 54 9.09 16.57 5.70
N THR A 55 8.24 16.44 4.68
CA THR A 55 6.78 16.57 4.78
C THR A 55 6.07 15.26 5.04
N GLU A 56 6.75 14.14 4.80
CA GLU A 56 6.27 12.79 5.08
C GLU A 56 5.81 12.65 6.54
N GLU A 57 4.70 11.96 6.71
CA GLU A 57 4.16 11.57 8.00
C GLU A 57 4.58 10.14 8.34
N THR A 58 5.31 9.99 9.44
CA THR A 58 5.91 8.74 9.90
C THR A 58 5.49 8.37 11.33
N ARG A 59 4.59 9.16 11.95
CA ARG A 59 4.09 8.86 13.30
C ARG A 59 3.10 7.71 13.30
N ASN A 60 2.96 7.06 14.44
CA ASN A 60 1.92 6.06 14.65
C ASN A 60 0.63 6.74 15.11
N PHE A 61 -0.49 6.30 14.54
CA PHE A 61 -1.81 6.82 14.85
C PHE A 61 -2.70 5.71 15.37
N LYS A 62 -3.74 6.10 16.12
CA LYS A 62 -4.86 5.20 16.42
C LYS A 62 -5.80 5.15 15.22
N PHE A 63 -6.84 4.33 15.34
CA PHE A 63 -7.90 4.18 14.35
C PHE A 63 -8.38 5.54 13.79
N ASN A 64 -8.66 5.59 12.48
CA ASN A 64 -9.17 6.80 11.79
C ASN A 64 -8.23 8.03 11.90
N TRP A 65 -6.92 7.80 11.92
CA TRP A 65 -5.90 8.87 12.03
C TRP A 65 -6.08 9.74 13.29
N THR A 66 -6.64 9.16 14.36
CA THR A 66 -6.92 9.86 15.60
C THR A 66 -5.80 9.66 16.61
N GLY A 67 -5.43 10.74 17.30
CA GLY A 67 -4.39 10.71 18.33
C GLY A 67 -3.04 10.16 17.85
N ILE A 68 -2.05 10.17 18.75
CA ILE A 68 -0.80 9.46 18.50
C ILE A 68 -0.89 8.13 19.24
N GLU A 69 -0.52 7.05 18.56
CA GLU A 69 -0.34 5.75 19.17
C GLU A 69 1.06 5.67 19.76
N THR A 70 1.14 5.65 21.08
CA THR A 70 2.41 5.57 21.83
C THR A 70 2.76 4.15 22.23
N GLU A 71 1.77 3.25 22.25
CA GLU A 71 1.98 1.86 22.61
C GLU A 71 2.42 1.05 21.40
N LYS A 72 3.46 0.24 21.58
CA LYS A 72 3.86 -0.73 20.56
C LYS A 72 2.88 -1.90 20.59
N ASN A 73 1.85 -1.82 19.76
CA ASN A 73 1.00 -2.97 19.51
C ASN A 73 1.75 -4.01 18.67
N PRO A 74 1.80 -5.28 19.11
CA PRO A 74 2.46 -6.36 18.36
C PRO A 74 1.68 -6.74 17.10
N ILE A 75 0.41 -6.30 16.99
CA ILE A 75 -0.47 -6.62 15.88
C ILE A 75 -0.25 -5.58 14.76
N PRO A 76 0.00 -6.02 13.51
CA PRO A 76 0.08 -5.10 12.37
C PRO A 76 -1.20 -4.26 12.25
N SER A 77 -1.03 -2.94 12.22
CA SER A 77 -2.13 -1.97 12.14
C SER A 77 -1.90 -1.05 10.95
N PRO A 78 -2.95 -0.74 10.15
CA PRO A 78 -2.82 0.14 9.01
C PRO A 78 -2.61 1.61 9.39
N TRP A 79 -2.65 1.96 10.68
CA TRP A 79 -2.36 3.30 11.20
C TRP A 79 -0.96 3.42 11.83
N ILE A 80 -0.18 2.33 11.84
CA ILE A 80 1.21 2.30 12.32
C ILE A 80 2.14 2.39 11.10
N HIS A 81 3.13 3.27 11.17
CA HIS A 81 4.09 3.45 10.10
C HIS A 81 5.13 2.31 10.12
N VAL A 82 5.40 1.73 8.96
CA VAL A 82 6.36 0.63 8.78
C VAL A 82 7.53 1.12 7.92
N ASN A 83 8.75 0.84 8.36
CA ASN A 83 9.95 1.16 7.58
C ASN A 83 10.11 0.20 6.39
N ALA A 84 10.89 0.60 5.38
CA ALA A 84 11.06 -0.20 4.17
C ALA A 84 11.64 -1.60 4.45
N GLN A 85 12.57 -1.70 5.41
CA GLN A 85 13.21 -2.94 5.82
C GLN A 85 12.19 -3.90 6.44
N ASP A 86 11.41 -3.42 7.40
CA ASP A 86 10.39 -4.22 8.10
C ASP A 86 9.23 -4.61 7.15
N ALA A 87 8.92 -3.75 6.18
CA ALA A 87 7.91 -4.01 5.15
C ALA A 87 8.37 -5.02 4.08
N GLY A 88 9.67 -5.32 3.97
CA GLY A 88 10.22 -6.17 2.91
C GLY A 88 9.93 -5.59 1.52
N THR A 89 10.10 -4.28 1.36
CA THR A 89 9.74 -3.53 0.15
C THR A 89 10.93 -2.76 -0.38
N VAL A 90 10.94 -2.52 -1.68
CA VAL A 90 11.98 -1.73 -2.36
C VAL A 90 11.44 -0.36 -2.74
N GLU A 91 12.37 0.56 -2.99
CA GLU A 91 12.04 1.87 -3.54
C GLU A 91 11.52 1.74 -4.99
N PHE A 92 10.74 2.71 -5.44
CA PHE A 92 10.27 2.76 -6.82
C PHE A 92 10.15 4.22 -7.31
N ILE A 93 10.25 4.38 -8.63
CA ILE A 93 10.16 5.68 -9.30
C ILE A 93 8.72 5.88 -9.80
N GLY A 94 8.06 6.93 -9.34
CA GLY A 94 6.71 7.31 -9.77
C GLY A 94 6.67 7.96 -11.15
N VAL A 95 5.46 8.24 -11.66
CA VAL A 95 5.26 8.93 -12.95
C VAL A 95 5.85 10.34 -12.91
N THR A 96 5.86 10.96 -11.74
CA THR A 96 6.49 12.27 -11.50
C THR A 96 8.02 12.25 -11.50
N SER A 97 8.64 11.10 -11.78
CA SER A 97 10.09 10.85 -11.59
C SER A 97 10.57 10.99 -10.14
N TYR A 98 9.65 11.09 -9.17
CA TYR A 98 9.99 11.08 -7.75
C TYR A 98 10.31 9.65 -7.29
N ASN A 99 11.38 9.50 -6.50
CA ASN A 99 11.75 8.21 -5.91
C ASN A 99 11.06 8.05 -4.54
N TYR A 100 10.13 7.10 -4.45
CA TYR A 100 9.42 6.75 -3.24
C TYR A 100 10.10 5.55 -2.55
N HIS A 101 10.34 5.67 -1.25
CA HIS A 101 10.88 4.59 -0.45
C HIS A 101 9.85 3.45 -0.24
N GLY A 102 10.33 2.30 0.24
CA GLY A 102 9.49 1.12 0.50
C GLY A 102 8.56 1.22 1.73
N GLY A 103 8.76 2.20 2.59
CA GLY A 103 8.00 2.33 3.83
C GLY A 103 6.53 2.72 3.64
N GLY A 104 5.87 3.01 4.75
CA GLY A 104 4.53 3.60 4.79
C GLY A 104 3.56 2.87 5.71
N TYR A 105 2.28 3.20 5.54
CA TYR A 105 1.18 2.59 6.27
C TYR A 105 0.62 1.43 5.46
N ILE A 106 0.52 0.24 6.05
CA ILE A 106 0.20 -0.99 5.32
C ILE A 106 -1.08 -1.62 5.88
N ALA A 107 -2.09 -1.77 5.03
CA ALA A 107 -3.26 -2.59 5.30
C ALA A 107 -3.15 -3.93 4.60
N TYR A 108 -3.08 -5.00 5.38
CA TYR A 108 -3.08 -6.37 4.88
C TYR A 108 -4.51 -6.81 4.57
N LEU A 109 -4.73 -7.30 3.35
CA LEU A 109 -6.01 -7.90 2.97
C LEU A 109 -6.00 -9.39 3.33
N HIS A 110 -7.04 -10.10 2.90
CA HIS A 110 -7.19 -11.52 3.17
C HIS A 110 -7.27 -12.34 1.89
N ARG A 111 -7.00 -13.64 2.01
CA ARG A 111 -7.26 -14.60 0.92
C ARG A 111 -8.76 -14.77 0.67
N ASN A 112 -9.56 -14.69 1.73
CA ASN A 112 -11.01 -14.82 1.65
C ASN A 112 -11.63 -13.47 1.29
N ARG A 113 -12.42 -13.44 0.22
CA ARG A 113 -13.12 -12.25 -0.27
C ARG A 113 -13.99 -11.57 0.79
N ARG A 114 -14.66 -12.34 1.66
CA ARG A 114 -15.53 -11.79 2.72
C ARG A 114 -14.71 -10.97 3.72
N TYR A 115 -13.60 -11.50 4.21
CA TYR A 115 -12.73 -10.79 5.15
C TYR A 115 -12.06 -9.60 4.47
N THR A 116 -11.60 -9.75 3.22
CA THR A 116 -11.06 -8.61 2.44
C THR A 116 -12.09 -7.49 2.29
N ASN A 117 -13.35 -7.81 2.00
CA ASN A 117 -14.40 -6.80 1.90
C ASN A 117 -14.68 -6.12 3.26
N HIS A 118 -14.57 -6.84 4.37
CA HIS A 118 -14.67 -6.26 5.71
C HIS A 118 -13.56 -5.24 5.95
N THR A 119 -12.30 -5.65 5.75
CA THR A 119 -11.14 -4.76 5.91
C THR A 119 -11.25 -3.54 5.01
N LEU A 120 -11.62 -3.72 3.74
CA LEU A 120 -11.83 -2.60 2.81
C LEU A 120 -12.95 -1.68 3.30
N GLY A 121 -14.04 -2.24 3.82
CA GLY A 121 -15.14 -1.48 4.42
C GLY A 121 -14.68 -0.63 5.61
N GLU A 122 -13.86 -1.19 6.49
CA GLU A 122 -13.27 -0.47 7.63
C GLU A 122 -12.34 0.67 7.17
N LEU A 123 -11.46 0.41 6.20
CA LEU A 123 -10.55 1.43 5.66
C LEU A 123 -11.32 2.58 4.98
N ILE A 124 -12.42 2.27 4.29
CA ILE A 124 -13.30 3.28 3.69
C ILE A 124 -14.01 4.07 4.79
N PHE A 125 -14.62 3.39 5.76
CA PHE A 125 -15.33 4.02 6.87
C PHE A 125 -14.42 4.93 7.70
N SER A 126 -13.17 4.53 7.91
CA SER A 126 -12.18 5.29 8.67
C SER A 126 -11.45 6.35 7.84
N ASN A 127 -11.87 6.65 6.60
CA ASN A 127 -11.15 7.53 5.68
C ASN A 127 -9.63 7.26 5.67
N TRP A 128 -9.24 5.99 5.56
CA TRP A 128 -7.83 5.61 5.58
C TRP A 128 -7.05 6.31 4.46
N LEU A 129 -7.70 6.45 3.30
CA LEU A 129 -7.30 7.35 2.23
C LEU A 129 -7.96 8.71 2.45
N ASP A 130 -7.16 9.75 2.68
CA ASP A 130 -7.64 11.10 2.94
C ASP A 130 -6.93 12.14 2.03
N PHE A 131 -7.24 13.42 2.23
CA PHE A 131 -6.63 14.51 1.48
C PHE A 131 -5.09 14.59 1.61
N ASN A 132 -4.53 14.03 2.68
CA ASN A 132 -3.10 14.00 2.94
C ASN A 132 -2.40 12.78 2.32
N THR A 133 -3.14 11.82 1.76
CA THR A 133 -2.59 10.70 0.99
C THR A 133 -1.90 11.22 -0.27
N ARG A 134 -0.68 10.74 -0.53
CA ARG A 134 0.13 11.12 -1.70
C ARG A 134 0.44 9.97 -2.62
N LEU A 135 0.47 8.76 -2.09
CA LEU A 135 0.69 7.57 -2.88
C LEU A 135 -0.10 6.41 -2.28
N ILE A 136 -0.72 5.63 -3.15
CA ILE A 136 -1.34 4.35 -2.82
C ILE A 136 -0.71 3.30 -3.73
N ILE A 137 -0.39 2.15 -3.15
CA ILE A 137 0.15 1.00 -3.87
C ILE A 137 -0.66 -0.23 -3.47
N ILE A 138 -1.15 -0.94 -4.48
CA ILE A 138 -1.78 -2.25 -4.32
C ILE A 138 -0.78 -3.27 -4.83
N GLU A 139 -0.30 -4.13 -3.94
CA GLU A 139 0.72 -5.13 -4.25
C GLU A 139 0.17 -6.53 -4.01
N LEU A 140 0.37 -7.42 -4.99
CA LEU A 140 0.09 -8.84 -4.87
C LEU A 140 1.08 -9.66 -5.66
N THR A 141 1.28 -10.88 -5.20
CA THR A 141 2.13 -11.86 -5.87
C THR A 141 1.27 -13.04 -6.28
N MET A 142 1.43 -13.49 -7.51
CA MET A 142 0.80 -14.69 -8.02
C MET A 142 1.86 -15.64 -8.55
N TYR A 143 1.54 -16.92 -8.54
CA TYR A 143 2.39 -17.99 -9.06
C TYR A 143 1.66 -18.73 -10.16
N ASN A 144 2.31 -18.83 -11.31
CA ASN A 144 1.85 -19.59 -12.46
C ASN A 144 2.39 -21.01 -12.36
N VAL A 145 1.49 -21.96 -12.19
CA VAL A 145 1.86 -23.38 -11.99
C VAL A 145 2.34 -24.05 -13.28
N ASN A 146 1.84 -23.60 -14.44
CA ASN A 146 2.15 -24.24 -15.73
C ASN A 146 3.58 -23.94 -16.18
N VAL A 147 4.06 -22.72 -15.95
CA VAL A 147 5.41 -22.28 -16.37
C VAL A 147 6.37 -22.09 -15.19
N ASN A 148 5.97 -22.43 -13.97
CA ASN A 148 6.76 -22.30 -12.75
C ASN A 148 7.37 -20.89 -12.57
N ALA A 149 6.52 -19.87 -12.67
CA ALA A 149 6.94 -18.47 -12.61
C ALA A 149 6.17 -17.68 -11.55
N PHE A 150 6.84 -16.78 -10.85
CA PHE A 150 6.18 -15.80 -10.00
C PHE A 150 5.94 -14.51 -10.78
N THR A 151 4.80 -13.89 -10.52
CA THR A 151 4.44 -12.58 -11.08
C THR A 151 4.06 -11.66 -9.93
N VAL A 152 4.79 -10.56 -9.80
CA VAL A 152 4.52 -9.50 -8.84
C VAL A 152 3.81 -8.37 -9.58
N VAL A 153 2.65 -7.99 -9.06
CA VAL A 153 1.81 -6.94 -9.62
C VAL A 153 1.73 -5.79 -8.62
N GLY A 154 2.09 -4.60 -9.08
CA GLY A 154 1.94 -3.34 -8.35
C GLY A 154 1.05 -2.38 -9.13
N PHE A 155 -0.06 -1.94 -8.53
CA PHE A 155 -0.85 -0.81 -9.02
C PHE A 155 -0.62 0.40 -8.12
N MET A 156 -0.11 1.47 -8.69
CA MET A 156 0.29 2.68 -7.99
C MET A 156 -0.59 3.84 -8.43
N VAL A 157 -1.00 4.66 -7.47
CA VAL A 157 -1.74 5.89 -7.69
C VAL A 157 -1.07 7.03 -6.92
N GLU A 158 -0.45 7.96 -7.64
CA GLU A 158 0.10 9.20 -7.09
C GLU A 158 -1.01 10.26 -7.04
N ASN A 159 -1.19 10.89 -5.88
CA ASN A 159 -2.07 12.05 -5.70
C ASN A 159 -1.22 13.31 -5.60
N LEU A 160 -1.28 14.14 -6.64
CA LEU A 160 -0.52 15.39 -6.70
C LEU A 160 -1.19 16.48 -5.85
N PRO A 161 -0.43 17.46 -5.32
CA PRO A 161 -1.00 18.57 -4.55
C PRO A 161 -2.10 19.36 -5.28
N GLY A 162 -2.11 19.33 -6.62
CA GLY A 162 -3.16 19.94 -7.45
C GLY A 162 -4.44 19.12 -7.59
N GLY A 163 -4.55 17.95 -6.94
CA GLY A 163 -5.72 17.06 -7.03
C GLY A 163 -5.75 16.15 -8.26
N VAL A 164 -4.64 16.07 -9.01
CA VAL A 164 -4.50 15.17 -10.15
C VAL A 164 -4.00 13.81 -9.67
N PHE A 165 -4.64 12.74 -10.15
CA PHE A 165 -4.22 11.37 -9.89
C PHE A 165 -3.46 10.79 -11.09
N LEU A 166 -2.21 10.37 -10.87
CA LEU A 166 -1.41 9.65 -11.86
C LEU A 166 -1.38 8.17 -11.51
N ARG A 167 -1.45 7.31 -12.53
CA ARG A 167 -1.54 5.86 -12.36
C ARG A 167 -0.36 5.19 -13.03
N LEU A 168 0.25 4.24 -12.33
CA LEU A 168 1.31 3.40 -12.85
C LEU A 168 0.99 1.94 -12.50
N SER A 169 1.16 1.04 -13.47
CA SER A 169 1.06 -0.39 -13.24
C SER A 169 2.39 -1.04 -13.57
N GLN A 170 2.92 -1.81 -12.64
CA GLN A 170 4.14 -2.58 -12.83
C GLN A 170 3.81 -4.07 -12.69
N VAL A 171 4.21 -4.85 -13.68
CA VAL A 171 4.07 -6.30 -13.68
C VAL A 171 5.45 -6.88 -13.98
N VAL A 172 6.02 -7.59 -13.01
CA VAL A 172 7.31 -8.25 -13.15
C VAL A 172 7.11 -9.74 -13.00
N THR A 173 7.57 -10.50 -13.98
CA THR A 173 7.51 -11.97 -13.97
C THR A 173 8.92 -12.53 -13.94
N PHE A 174 9.16 -13.52 -13.09
CA PHE A 174 10.43 -14.23 -13.03
C PHE A 174 10.20 -15.74 -12.95
N GLU A 175 10.85 -16.45 -13.86
CA GLU A 175 10.81 -17.91 -13.94
C GLU A 175 11.78 -18.54 -12.95
N ILE A 176 11.34 -19.64 -12.36
CA ILE A 176 12.14 -20.41 -11.45
C ILE A 176 12.81 -21.56 -12.21
N LYS A 177 14.11 -21.42 -12.50
CA LYS A 177 14.86 -22.40 -13.32
C LYS A 177 15.71 -23.41 -12.53
N SER A 178 15.78 -23.32 -11.19
CA SER A 178 16.70 -24.16 -10.38
C SER A 178 16.05 -25.43 -9.82
N ARG A 179 16.78 -26.56 -9.83
CA ARG A 179 16.37 -27.85 -9.20
C ARG A 179 16.19 -27.74 -7.68
N TRP A 180 16.82 -26.76 -7.03
CA TRP A 180 16.67 -26.47 -5.59
C TRP A 180 15.48 -25.55 -5.28
N ALA A 181 14.80 -25.05 -6.31
CA ALA A 181 13.72 -24.11 -6.09
C ALA A 181 12.49 -24.72 -5.42
N PHE A 182 12.35 -26.04 -5.45
CA PHE A 182 11.36 -26.74 -4.63
C PHE A 182 11.54 -26.42 -3.14
N TRP A 183 12.79 -26.39 -2.66
CA TRP A 183 13.13 -25.99 -1.30
C TRP A 183 12.91 -24.49 -1.08
N VAL A 184 13.25 -23.63 -2.05
CA VAL A 184 13.00 -22.18 -1.94
C VAL A 184 11.51 -21.87 -1.85
N VAL A 185 10.66 -22.55 -2.63
CA VAL A 185 9.21 -22.42 -2.59
C VAL A 185 8.64 -22.96 -1.27
N ILE A 186 9.15 -24.10 -0.78
CA ILE A 186 8.76 -24.62 0.54
C ILE A 186 9.16 -23.64 1.65
N PHE A 187 10.40 -23.18 1.69
CA PHE A 187 10.84 -22.23 2.71
C PHE A 187 10.01 -20.94 2.64
N THR A 188 9.76 -20.37 1.45
CA THR A 188 8.97 -19.13 1.32
C THR A 188 7.48 -19.29 1.62
N LEU A 189 6.89 -20.48 1.42
CA LEU A 189 5.49 -20.76 1.74
C LEU A 189 5.25 -21.14 3.21
N PHE A 190 6.27 -21.65 3.92
CA PHE A 190 6.17 -22.18 5.28
C PHE A 190 6.95 -21.38 6.35
N SER A 191 7.67 -20.32 5.99
CA SER A 191 8.37 -19.44 6.95
C SER A 191 7.74 -18.03 7.10
N LEU A 192 6.48 -17.87 6.70
CA LEU A 192 5.65 -16.69 6.97
C LEU A 192 4.38 -17.08 7.73
#